data_AF-A0A1C6CXE1-F1
#
_entry.id   AF-A0A1C6CXE1-F1
#
_cell.length_a   1.000
_cell.length_b   1.000
_cell.length_c   1.000
_cell.angle_alpha   90.00
_cell.angle_beta   90.00
_cell.angle_gamma   90.00
#
_symmetry.space_group_name_H-M   'P 1'
#
loop_
_entity.id
_entity.type
_entity.pdbx_description
1 polymer ?
#
loop_
_entity_poly.entity_id
_entity_poly.type
_entity_poly.pdbx_seq_one_letter_code
_entity_poly.pdbx_strand_id
1 'polypeptide(L)'
;MDQLTFDMNDGETLSENIIDTLDHIIEEVCKKQDIDKKYIKIYGLNEHKKSKKQVQDNNSDETVKNELENDSSQNKSYSVWILEPLMLEAEFKEVKSDRCFKLTRINNSKSSRIEVEYLYQRKDCIKKPEDAVERIYNVSTKDKKTGEKFTRKLLCHKFDVNSTTLIPYLTELIDFTLKNYQPSDKFGCCSKYIACSDALKCLHSNNFYARCCQYRKNLEAGRIFYGKNKNNG
;
A
#
# COMPACT_ATOMS: atom_id res chain seq x y z
N MET A 1 -22.32 -19.58 -11.10
CA MET A 1 -21.83 -18.44 -10.31
C MET A 1 -21.08 -19.06 -9.15
N ASP A 2 -19.84 -19.45 -9.42
CA ASP A 2 -19.02 -20.11 -8.41
C ASP A 2 -18.36 -19.03 -7.58
N GLN A 3 -18.82 -18.89 -6.34
CA GLN A 3 -18.08 -18.18 -5.31
C GLN A 3 -16.81 -18.99 -5.07
N LEU A 4 -15.69 -18.53 -5.64
CA LEU A 4 -14.36 -18.96 -5.23
C LEU A 4 -14.16 -18.54 -3.77
N THR A 5 -14.56 -19.41 -2.85
CA THR A 5 -14.07 -19.41 -1.48
C THR A 5 -12.59 -19.79 -1.56
N PHE A 6 -11.72 -18.79 -1.50
CA PHE A 6 -10.31 -19.03 -1.24
C PHE A 6 -10.17 -19.25 0.25
N ASP A 7 -9.82 -20.48 0.63
CA ASP A 7 -9.40 -20.85 1.97
C ASP A 7 -8.15 -20.03 2.32
N MET A 8 -8.34 -18.94 3.07
CA MET A 8 -7.25 -18.33 3.80
C MET A 8 -6.96 -19.29 4.96
N ASN A 9 -5.72 -19.79 5.06
CA ASN A 9 -5.28 -20.65 6.16
C ASN A 9 -5.71 -20.06 7.50
N ASP A 10 -6.73 -20.65 8.11
CA ASP A 10 -7.20 -20.37 9.46
C ASP A 10 -6.13 -20.85 10.46
N GLY A 11 -5.09 -20.04 10.67
CA GLY A 11 -4.05 -20.37 11.65
C GLY A 11 -2.67 -19.75 11.46
N GLU A 12 -2.42 -18.99 10.40
CA GLU A 12 -1.11 -18.35 10.23
C GLU A 12 -0.94 -17.13 11.15
N THR A 13 0.17 -17.11 11.87
CA THR A 13 0.62 -15.98 12.69
C THR A 13 1.70 -15.20 11.95
N LEU A 14 1.92 -13.94 12.34
CA LEU A 14 2.95 -13.12 11.71
C LEU A 14 4.34 -13.75 11.92
N SER A 15 5.02 -14.08 10.83
CA SER A 15 6.35 -14.70 10.91
C SER A 15 7.38 -13.73 11.50
N GLU A 16 8.54 -14.27 11.92
CA GLU A 16 9.68 -13.42 12.32
C GLU A 16 10.14 -12.50 11.18
N ASN A 17 10.04 -12.98 9.93
CA ASN A 17 10.26 -12.18 8.75
C ASN A 17 8.95 -11.51 8.28
N ILE A 18 8.64 -10.39 8.93
CA ILE A 18 7.46 -9.57 8.63
C ILE A 18 7.37 -9.20 7.14
N ILE A 19 8.49 -8.97 6.46
CA ILE A 19 8.51 -8.56 5.06
C ILE A 19 7.92 -9.67 4.19
N ASP A 20 8.37 -10.91 4.35
CA ASP A 20 7.90 -12.05 3.54
C ASP A 20 6.39 -12.26 3.72
N THR A 21 5.90 -12.16 4.97
CA THR A 21 4.46 -12.27 5.24
C THR A 21 3.67 -11.16 4.54
N LEU A 22 4.16 -9.92 4.62
CA LEU A 22 3.52 -8.78 3.95
C LEU A 22 3.57 -8.92 2.41
N ASP A 23 4.69 -9.37 1.86
CA ASP A 23 4.86 -9.59 0.43
C ASP A 23 3.90 -10.66 -0.09
N HIS A 24 3.72 -11.75 0.66
CA HIS A 24 2.76 -12.80 0.34
C HIS A 24 1.32 -12.27 0.34
N ILE A 25 0.92 -11.54 1.39
CA ILE A 25 -0.42 -10.91 1.46
C ILE A 25 -0.62 -9.97 0.27
N ILE A 26 0.37 -9.13 -0.05
CA ILE A 26 0.28 -8.19 -1.18
C ILE A 26 0.10 -8.96 -2.49
N GLU A 27 0.87 -10.03 -2.72
CA GLU A 27 0.75 -10.84 -3.94
C GLU A 27 -0.66 -11.43 -4.10
N GLU A 28 -1.21 -12.01 -3.05
CA GLU A 28 -2.54 -12.62 -3.09
C GLU A 28 -3.63 -11.57 -3.34
N VAL A 29 -3.58 -10.43 -2.67
CA VAL A 29 -4.55 -9.35 -2.90
C VAL A 29 -4.41 -8.75 -4.31
N CYS A 30 -3.17 -8.57 -4.79
CA CYS A 30 -2.91 -8.04 -6.13
C CYS A 30 -3.43 -8.97 -7.22
N LYS A 31 -3.18 -10.28 -7.10
CA LYS A 31 -3.74 -11.31 -8.01
C LYS A 31 -5.27 -11.27 -8.00
N LYS A 32 -5.88 -11.24 -6.81
CA LYS A 32 -7.34 -11.21 -6.65
C LYS A 32 -7.98 -9.99 -7.30
N GLN A 33 -7.31 -8.84 -7.30
CA GLN A 33 -7.85 -7.58 -7.83
C GLN A 33 -7.38 -7.24 -9.26
N ASP A 34 -6.59 -8.11 -9.90
CA ASP A 34 -5.96 -7.84 -11.21
C ASP A 34 -5.17 -6.51 -11.21
N ILE A 35 -4.33 -6.37 -10.18
CA ILE A 35 -3.45 -5.21 -9.97
C ILE A 35 -2.01 -5.68 -10.05
N ASP A 36 -1.17 -4.95 -10.79
CA ASP A 36 0.27 -5.19 -10.82
C ASP A 36 0.89 -4.84 -9.47
N LYS A 37 1.62 -5.81 -8.88
CA LYS A 37 2.30 -5.67 -7.57
C LYS A 37 3.21 -4.45 -7.52
N LYS A 38 3.76 -3.98 -8.66
CA LYS A 38 4.66 -2.82 -8.71
C LYS A 38 4.08 -1.53 -8.13
N TYR A 39 2.76 -1.40 -8.03
CA TYR A 39 2.10 -0.25 -7.43
C TYR A 39 2.05 -0.30 -5.90
N ILE A 40 2.45 -1.40 -5.28
CA ILE A 40 2.44 -1.57 -3.83
C ILE A 40 3.86 -1.79 -3.36
N LYS A 41 4.29 -1.02 -2.36
CA LYS A 41 5.65 -1.11 -1.82
C LYS A 41 5.68 -1.09 -0.30
N ILE A 42 6.53 -1.96 0.26
CA ILE A 42 6.83 -2.02 1.69
C ILE A 42 8.02 -1.09 1.97
N TYR A 43 7.92 -0.28 3.01
CA TYR A 43 9.00 0.58 3.50
C TYR A 43 9.28 0.30 4.96
N GLY A 44 10.52 -0.09 5.29
CA GLY A 44 11.03 -0.17 6.66
C GLY A 44 11.37 1.22 7.23
N LEU A 45 11.11 1.43 8.52
CA LEU A 45 11.26 2.74 9.19
C LEU A 45 12.54 2.89 10.04
N ASN A 46 13.46 1.91 9.99
CA ASN A 46 14.73 1.95 10.72
C ASN A 46 15.99 1.93 9.82
N GLU A 47 15.87 2.08 8.50
CA GLU A 47 17.03 2.14 7.58
C GLU A 47 17.61 3.57 7.44
N HIS A 48 17.80 4.28 8.55
CA HIS A 48 18.55 5.53 8.50
C HIS A 48 20.06 5.27 8.50
N LYS A 49 20.65 5.48 7.32
CA LYS A 49 22.07 5.67 6.95
C LYS A 49 22.81 4.44 6.42
N LYS A 50 22.53 4.08 5.15
CA LYS A 50 23.64 3.97 4.20
C LYS A 50 23.59 5.18 3.27
N SER A 51 24.52 6.08 3.53
CA SER A 51 24.84 7.24 2.72
C SER A 51 24.97 6.85 1.25
N LYS A 52 24.50 7.74 0.38
CA LYS A 52 24.97 7.88 -1.00
C LYS A 52 26.49 7.67 -1.01
N LYS A 53 26.98 6.65 -1.71
CA LYS A 53 28.33 6.69 -2.26
C LYS A 53 28.17 6.83 -3.77
N GLN A 54 28.43 8.06 -4.22
CA GLN A 54 28.65 8.36 -5.61
C GLN A 54 29.75 7.45 -6.14
N VAL A 55 29.55 7.01 -7.37
CA VAL A 55 30.56 6.44 -8.25
C VAL A 55 31.77 7.38 -8.27
N GLN A 56 32.92 6.88 -7.84
CA GLN A 56 34.20 7.27 -8.40
C GLN A 56 35.23 6.17 -8.13
N ASP A 57 35.93 5.80 -9.19
CA ASP A 57 36.91 4.72 -9.29
C ASP A 57 38.08 4.87 -8.30
N ASN A 58 38.59 3.72 -7.85
CA ASN A 58 40.00 3.29 -7.91
C ASN A 58 40.41 2.42 -6.72
N ASN A 59 40.81 1.18 -7.06
CA ASN A 59 41.88 0.33 -6.52
C ASN A 59 42.17 0.14 -5.02
N SER A 60 42.47 -1.15 -4.77
CA SER A 60 43.34 -1.79 -3.77
C SER A 60 42.89 -1.92 -2.32
N ASP A 61 42.81 -3.20 -1.92
CA ASP A 61 43.16 -3.84 -0.65
C ASP A 61 42.95 -3.07 0.66
N GLU A 62 42.10 -3.61 1.53
CA GLU A 62 42.52 -4.16 2.84
C GLU A 62 41.31 -4.61 3.69
N THR A 63 41.39 -5.87 4.14
CA THR A 63 40.86 -6.43 5.41
C THR A 63 39.47 -6.00 5.90
N VAL A 64 38.44 -6.75 5.50
CA VAL A 64 37.14 -6.77 6.18
C VAL A 64 37.24 -7.58 7.47
N LYS A 65 37.41 -6.90 8.61
CA LYS A 65 37.09 -7.46 9.93
C LYS A 65 35.58 -7.32 10.15
N ASN A 66 34.91 -8.47 10.22
CA ASN A 66 33.55 -8.60 10.69
C ASN A 66 33.50 -8.30 12.19
N GLU A 67 32.91 -7.17 12.57
CA GLU A 67 32.45 -6.95 13.94
C GLU A 67 30.92 -7.04 13.93
N LEU A 68 30.44 -8.17 14.47
CA LEU A 68 29.05 -8.37 14.83
C LEU A 68 28.71 -7.44 15.99
N GLU A 69 28.07 -6.31 15.71
CA GLU A 69 27.42 -5.52 16.75
C GLU A 69 25.98 -6.01 16.95
N ASN A 70 25.78 -6.71 18.07
CA ASN A 70 24.51 -7.02 18.68
C ASN A 70 23.78 -5.72 19.07
N ASP A 71 22.76 -5.32 18.31
CA ASP A 71 21.81 -4.28 18.75
C ASP A 71 20.48 -4.90 19.19
N SER A 72 20.46 -5.34 20.45
CA SER A 72 19.28 -5.86 21.13
C SER A 72 18.39 -4.69 21.61
N SER A 73 17.18 -4.57 21.04
CA SER A 73 16.03 -3.72 21.48
C SER A 73 15.53 -2.66 20.47
N GLN A 74 15.57 -2.90 19.17
CA GLN A 74 14.93 -1.99 18.20
C GLN A 74 13.54 -2.49 17.76
N ASN A 75 12.49 -1.73 18.09
CA ASN A 75 11.15 -1.90 17.53
C ASN A 75 11.23 -1.79 16.00
N LYS A 76 10.84 -2.85 15.28
CA LYS A 76 10.84 -2.86 13.81
C LYS A 76 9.49 -2.36 13.29
N SER A 77 9.55 -1.33 12.46
CA SER A 77 8.36 -0.70 11.85
C SER A 77 8.40 -0.82 10.34
N TYR A 78 7.26 -1.17 9.75
CA TYR A 78 7.05 -1.28 8.30
C TYR A 78 5.81 -0.49 7.91
N SER A 79 5.74 -0.04 6.66
CA SER A 79 4.54 0.57 6.11
C SER A 79 4.31 0.10 4.69
N VAL A 80 3.06 -0.23 4.39
CA VAL A 80 2.61 -0.65 3.07
C VAL A 80 1.94 0.53 2.39
N TRP A 81 2.43 0.89 1.21
CA TRP A 81 1.98 2.06 0.46
C TRP A 81 1.59 1.68 -0.95
N ILE A 82 0.54 2.35 -1.44
CA ILE A 82 0.24 2.51 -2.84
C ILE A 82 1.11 3.63 -3.41
N LEU A 83 1.72 3.38 -4.57
CA LEU A 83 2.47 4.34 -5.35
C LEU A 83 1.57 5.03 -6.38
N GLU A 84 1.85 6.30 -6.68
CA GLU A 84 1.12 7.05 -7.70
C GLU A 84 1.30 6.40 -9.09
N PRO A 85 0.23 5.90 -9.73
CA PRO A 85 0.38 5.16 -10.98
C PRO A 85 0.92 6.01 -12.12
N LEU A 86 0.47 7.27 -12.23
CA LEU A 86 0.89 8.14 -13.31
C LEU A 86 2.39 8.49 -13.19
N MET A 87 2.86 8.82 -11.98
CA MET A 87 4.28 9.09 -11.73
C MET A 87 5.15 7.87 -11.99
N LEU A 88 4.66 6.68 -11.63
CA LEU A 88 5.41 5.45 -11.84
C LEU A 88 5.51 5.08 -13.33
N GLU A 89 4.42 5.20 -14.11
CA GLU A 89 4.43 4.84 -15.53
C GLU A 89 5.05 5.91 -16.43
N ALA A 90 4.81 7.21 -16.16
CA ALA A 90 5.23 8.28 -17.06
C ALA A 90 6.64 8.81 -16.74
N GLU A 91 7.01 8.83 -15.45
CA GLU A 91 8.28 9.40 -14.99
C GLU A 91 9.22 8.35 -14.38
N PHE A 92 8.81 7.08 -14.32
CA PHE A 92 9.56 6.00 -13.66
C PHE A 92 9.93 6.35 -12.21
N LYS A 93 9.04 7.10 -11.54
CA LYS A 93 9.29 7.69 -10.23
C LYS A 93 8.34 7.12 -9.19
N GLU A 94 8.92 6.53 -8.14
CA GLU A 94 8.17 6.07 -6.98
C GLU A 94 7.74 7.25 -6.10
N VAL A 95 6.46 7.59 -6.16
CA VAL A 95 5.85 8.60 -5.30
C VAL A 95 4.79 7.92 -4.43
N LYS A 96 4.94 8.05 -3.12
CA LYS A 96 3.93 7.54 -2.16
C LYS A 96 2.63 8.30 -2.34
N SER A 97 1.52 7.59 -2.54
CA SER A 97 0.18 8.16 -2.61
C SER A 97 -0.58 7.90 -1.32
N ASP A 98 -1.05 6.65 -1.15
CA ASP A 98 -1.93 6.26 -0.07
C ASP A 98 -1.30 5.14 0.76
N ARG A 99 -1.35 5.25 2.08
CA ARG A 99 -0.82 4.24 2.99
C ARG A 99 -1.94 3.26 3.33
N CYS A 100 -1.75 1.97 3.03
CA CYS A 100 -2.65 0.93 3.50
C CYS A 100 -2.63 0.89 5.03
N PHE A 101 -1.45 0.67 5.60
CA PHE A 101 -1.20 0.74 7.05
C PHE A 101 0.30 0.92 7.36
N LYS A 102 0.59 1.19 8.63
CA LYS A 102 1.91 1.01 9.25
C LYS A 102 1.79 -0.11 10.29
N LEU A 103 2.73 -1.03 10.28
CA LEU A 103 2.83 -2.13 11.22
C LEU A 103 4.09 -1.94 12.07
N THR A 104 3.98 -2.06 13.38
CA THR A 104 5.10 -1.95 14.31
C THR A 104 5.13 -3.16 15.24
N ARG A 105 6.23 -3.91 15.23
CA ARG A 105 6.49 -4.92 16.25
C ARG A 105 7.21 -4.25 17.41
N ILE A 106 6.57 -4.27 18.58
CA ILE A 106 7.10 -3.71 19.81
C ILE A 106 7.56 -4.87 20.68
N ASN A 107 8.85 -4.90 21.02
CA ASN A 107 9.44 -5.90 21.90
C ASN A 107 9.94 -5.20 23.16
N ASN A 108 9.32 -5.47 24.30
CA ASN A 108 9.78 -5.01 25.61
C ASN A 108 10.18 -6.23 26.46
N SER A 109 10.99 -6.02 27.49
CA SER A 109 11.46 -7.07 28.41
C SER A 109 10.35 -7.91 29.06
N LYS A 110 9.11 -7.41 29.08
CA LYS A 110 7.94 -8.08 29.70
C LYS A 110 6.85 -8.50 28.71
N SER A 111 6.88 -8.02 27.47
CA SER A 111 5.80 -8.27 26.51
C SER A 111 6.21 -7.91 25.09
N SER A 112 5.82 -8.73 24.12
CA SER A 112 5.85 -8.36 22.71
C SER A 112 4.43 -8.14 22.20
N ARG A 113 4.24 -7.14 21.34
CA ARG A 113 2.95 -6.85 20.72
C ARG A 113 3.12 -6.27 19.32
N ILE A 114 2.05 -6.31 18.54
CA ILE A 114 1.99 -5.74 17.20
C ILE A 114 1.01 -4.58 17.20
N GLU A 115 1.41 -3.45 16.64
CA GLU A 115 0.54 -2.29 16.44
C GLU A 115 0.34 -2.06 14.95
N VAL A 116 -0.92 -2.01 14.52
CA VAL A 116 -1.33 -1.68 13.14
C VAL A 116 -2.00 -0.31 13.16
N GLU A 117 -1.45 0.64 12.41
CA GLU A 117 -1.93 2.03 12.33
C GLU A 117 -2.38 2.38 10.91
N TYR A 118 -3.54 3.01 10.76
CA TYR A 118 -4.03 3.54 9.49
C TYR A 118 -4.91 4.78 9.68
N LEU A 119 -5.41 5.35 8.59
CA LEU A 119 -6.20 6.58 8.61
C LEU A 119 -7.54 6.37 9.34
N TYR A 120 -7.85 7.26 10.30
CA TYR A 120 -9.07 7.18 11.11
C TYR A 120 -10.35 7.20 10.26
N GLN A 121 -10.32 7.86 9.10
CA GLN A 121 -11.45 7.94 8.16
C GLN A 121 -11.92 6.56 7.66
N ARG A 122 -11.13 5.50 7.85
CA ARG A 122 -11.47 4.13 7.46
C ARG A 122 -12.04 3.28 8.59
N LYS A 123 -12.20 3.84 9.80
CA LYS A 123 -12.63 3.10 11.01
C LYS A 123 -13.89 2.27 10.79
N ASP A 124 -14.90 2.87 10.18
CA ASP A 124 -16.22 2.24 10.01
C ASP A 124 -16.30 1.38 8.73
N CYS A 125 -15.21 1.33 7.94
CA CYS A 125 -15.15 0.58 6.70
C CYS A 125 -14.53 -0.81 6.87
N ILE A 126 -13.83 -1.05 7.98
CA ILE A 126 -13.06 -2.27 8.21
C ILE A 126 -13.41 -2.76 9.61
N LYS A 127 -13.88 -4.00 9.73
CA LYS A 127 -14.33 -4.53 11.02
C LYS A 127 -13.12 -4.66 11.97
N LYS A 128 -13.25 -4.13 13.19
CA LYS A 128 -12.25 -4.33 14.24
C LYS A 128 -12.16 -5.83 14.59
N PRO A 129 -10.98 -6.45 14.59
CA PRO A 129 -10.82 -7.82 15.08
C PRO A 129 -11.18 -7.95 16.56
N GLU A 130 -11.63 -9.13 16.96
CA GLU A 130 -12.18 -9.37 18.31
C GLU A 130 -11.10 -9.26 19.39
N ASP A 131 -9.91 -9.80 19.11
CA ASP A 131 -8.71 -9.78 19.95
C ASP A 131 -7.90 -8.46 19.84
N ALA A 132 -8.29 -7.56 18.96
CA ALA A 132 -7.64 -6.26 18.81
C ALA A 132 -8.08 -5.25 19.87
N VAL A 133 -7.10 -4.60 20.50
CA VAL A 133 -7.34 -3.44 21.37
C VAL A 133 -7.23 -2.16 20.54
N GLU A 134 -8.30 -1.37 20.50
CA GLU A 134 -8.37 -0.12 19.74
C GLU A 134 -7.84 1.09 20.51
N ARG A 135 -7.09 1.94 19.81
CA ARG A 135 -6.69 3.27 20.25
C ARG A 135 -6.77 4.27 19.10
N ILE A 136 -7.02 5.53 19.44
CA ILE A 136 -6.99 6.64 18.50
C ILE A 136 -5.84 7.56 18.89
N TYR A 137 -5.02 7.93 17.92
CA TYR A 137 -3.91 8.87 18.10
C TYR A 137 -4.15 10.14 17.30
N ASN A 138 -3.75 11.28 17.86
CA ASN A 138 -3.67 12.54 17.13
C ASN A 138 -2.20 12.77 16.75
N VAL A 139 -1.93 12.94 15.46
CA VAL A 139 -0.58 13.17 14.94
C VAL A 139 -0.55 14.55 14.31
N SER A 140 0.20 15.46 14.94
CA SER A 140 0.50 16.78 14.38
C SER A 140 1.70 16.68 13.44
N THR A 141 1.52 17.13 12.20
CA THR A 141 2.58 17.21 11.20
C THR A 141 2.75 18.67 10.81
N LYS A 142 3.98 19.08 10.50
CA LYS A 142 4.29 20.41 9.98
C LYS A 142 4.64 20.29 8.51
N ASP A 143 3.96 21.02 7.64
CA ASP A 143 4.35 21.14 6.24
C ASP A 143 5.73 21.80 6.16
N LYS A 144 6.64 21.20 5.38
CA LYS A 144 8.03 21.67 5.28
C LYS A 144 8.18 22.95 4.47
N LYS A 145 7.27 23.23 3.55
CA LYS A 145 7.30 24.39 2.65
C LYS A 145 6.55 25.57 3.27
N THR A 146 5.33 25.34 3.75
CA THR A 146 4.47 26.41 4.28
C THR A 146 4.65 26.63 5.79
N GLY A 147 5.18 25.64 6.50
CA GLY A 147 5.30 25.68 7.96
C GLY A 147 3.97 25.46 8.71
N GLU A 148 2.87 25.27 7.97
CA GLU A 148 1.54 25.06 8.52
C GLU A 148 1.48 23.73 9.30
N LYS A 149 0.81 23.75 10.45
CA LYS A 149 0.60 22.56 11.27
C LYS A 149 -0.77 21.99 10.97
N PHE A 150 -0.80 20.73 10.58
CA PHE A 150 -2.03 19.97 10.42
C PHE A 150 -2.04 18.79 11.38
N THR A 151 -3.20 18.53 11.98
CA THR A 151 -3.39 17.38 12.87
C THR A 151 -4.27 16.37 12.15
N ARG A 152 -3.80 15.12 12.10
CA ARG A 152 -4.61 14.00 11.60
C ARG A 152 -4.84 12.97 12.69
N LYS A 153 -6.01 12.34 12.65
CA LYS A 153 -6.34 11.20 13.50
C LYS A 153 -5.87 9.90 12.83
N LEU A 154 -5.21 9.05 13.58
CA LEU A 154 -4.88 7.68 13.20
C LEU A 154 -5.66 6.72 14.08
N LEU A 155 -6.14 5.65 13.47
CA LEU A 155 -6.66 4.51 14.18
C LEU A 155 -5.53 3.50 14.38
N CYS A 156 -5.44 2.91 15.57
CA CYS A 156 -4.47 1.90 15.91
C CYS A 156 -5.17 0.70 16.56
N HIS A 157 -4.87 -0.49 16.05
CA HIS A 157 -5.27 -1.75 16.64
C HIS A 157 -4.04 -2.51 17.12
N LYS A 158 -4.09 -2.98 18.37
CA LYS A 158 -2.99 -3.71 19.01
C LYS A 158 -3.34 -5.17 19.15
N PHE A 159 -2.38 -6.03 18.85
CA PHE A 159 -2.51 -7.47 18.83
C PHE A 159 -1.41 -8.11 19.68
N ASP A 160 -1.73 -9.28 20.24
CA ASP A 160 -0.70 -10.21 20.68
C ASP A 160 0.12 -10.70 19.46
N VAL A 161 1.38 -11.09 19.70
CA VAL A 161 2.24 -11.59 18.62
C VAL A 161 1.73 -12.89 17.98
N ASN A 162 0.93 -13.67 18.70
CA ASN A 162 0.36 -14.92 18.23
C ASN A 162 -1.10 -14.77 17.75
N SER A 163 -1.56 -13.54 17.54
CA SER A 163 -2.91 -13.29 17.02
C SER A 163 -3.10 -13.95 15.65
N THR A 164 -4.09 -14.83 15.55
CA THR A 164 -4.49 -15.49 14.29
C THR A 164 -5.39 -14.60 13.43
N THR A 165 -5.98 -13.54 14.00
CA THR A 165 -6.83 -12.59 13.26
C THR A 165 -6.02 -11.52 12.53
N LEU A 166 -4.74 -11.35 12.89
CA LEU A 166 -3.88 -10.31 12.36
C LEU A 166 -3.69 -10.42 10.84
N ILE A 167 -3.30 -11.59 10.32
CA ILE A 167 -3.07 -11.75 8.87
C ILE A 167 -4.35 -11.50 8.07
N PRO A 168 -5.51 -12.12 8.39
CA PRO A 168 -6.78 -11.78 7.75
C PRO A 168 -7.09 -10.29 7.77
N TYR A 169 -6.81 -9.63 8.90
CA TYR A 169 -7.04 -8.21 9.07
C TYR A 169 -6.12 -7.33 8.20
N LEU A 170 -4.83 -7.66 8.09
CA LEU A 170 -3.91 -6.96 7.18
C LEU A 170 -4.32 -7.14 5.72
N THR A 171 -4.78 -8.34 5.35
CA THR A 171 -5.32 -8.65 4.02
C THR A 171 -6.53 -7.77 3.72
N GLU A 172 -7.49 -7.68 4.64
CA GLU A 172 -8.69 -6.83 4.50
C GLU A 172 -8.31 -5.34 4.35
N LEU A 173 -7.33 -4.87 5.13
CA LEU A 173 -6.83 -3.49 5.03
C LEU A 173 -6.24 -3.18 3.65
N ILE A 174 -5.42 -4.08 3.09
CA ILE A 174 -4.82 -3.90 1.75
C ILE A 174 -5.91 -3.99 0.68
N ASP A 175 -6.79 -5.00 0.76
CA ASP A 175 -7.89 -5.21 -0.18
C ASP A 175 -8.83 -3.99 -0.23
N PHE A 176 -9.23 -3.48 0.94
CA PHE A 176 -10.04 -2.27 1.06
C PHE A 176 -9.34 -1.06 0.45
N THR A 177 -8.06 -0.85 0.79
CA THR A 177 -7.32 0.33 0.32
C THR A 177 -7.13 0.28 -1.20
N LEU A 178 -6.83 -0.89 -1.78
CA LEU A 178 -6.70 -1.07 -3.23
C LEU A 178 -8.04 -0.92 -3.97
N LYS A 179 -9.15 -1.41 -3.42
CA LYS A 179 -10.49 -1.22 -4.01
C LYS A 179 -10.89 0.25 -4.08
N ASN A 180 -10.62 0.98 -3.00
CA ASN A 180 -11.08 2.36 -2.84
C ASN A 180 -10.05 3.41 -3.29
N TYR A 181 -8.87 2.99 -3.72
CA TYR A 181 -7.81 3.89 -4.16
C TYR A 181 -8.26 4.79 -5.32
N GLN A 182 -8.12 6.10 -5.12
CA GLN A 182 -8.32 7.14 -6.12
C GLN A 182 -6.99 7.85 -6.38
N PRO A 183 -6.43 7.76 -7.59
CA PRO A 183 -5.22 8.50 -7.95
C PRO A 183 -5.44 10.01 -7.79
N SER A 184 -4.40 10.70 -7.30
CA SER A 184 -4.43 12.16 -7.16
C SER A 184 -4.39 12.82 -8.55
N ASP A 185 -3.44 12.40 -9.38
CA ASP A 185 -3.27 12.89 -10.74
C ASP A 185 -4.15 12.15 -11.74
N LYS A 186 -4.64 12.90 -12.73
CA LYS A 186 -5.57 12.42 -13.75
C LYS A 186 -5.16 12.92 -15.13
N PHE A 187 -5.51 12.15 -16.16
CA PHE A 187 -5.32 12.53 -17.55
C PHE A 187 -6.62 12.32 -18.35
N GLY A 188 -6.77 13.06 -19.45
CA GLY A 188 -7.99 13.02 -20.27
C GLY A 188 -8.28 11.62 -20.84
N CYS A 189 -7.40 11.12 -21.70
CA CYS A 189 -7.47 9.77 -22.25
C CYS A 189 -6.09 9.28 -22.72
N CYS A 190 -5.87 7.97 -22.72
CA CYS A 190 -4.68 7.31 -23.27
C CYS A 190 -4.80 7.03 -24.78
N SER A 191 -5.55 7.87 -25.49
CA SER A 191 -5.80 7.79 -26.95
C SER A 191 -6.55 6.54 -27.46
N LYS A 192 -6.96 5.61 -26.58
CA LYS A 192 -7.80 4.44 -26.94
C LYS A 192 -9.31 4.73 -26.93
N TYR A 193 -9.73 6.00 -26.89
CA TYR A 193 -11.12 6.39 -26.66
C TYR A 193 -12.10 5.80 -27.67
N ILE A 194 -11.76 5.69 -28.96
CA ILE A 194 -12.64 5.07 -29.97
C ILE A 194 -12.87 3.59 -29.65
N ALA A 195 -11.78 2.81 -29.54
CA ALA A 195 -11.85 1.38 -29.24
C ALA A 195 -12.55 1.10 -27.89
N CYS A 196 -12.28 1.89 -26.86
CA CYS A 196 -12.96 1.77 -25.56
C CYS A 196 -14.47 2.07 -25.67
N SER A 197 -14.86 3.02 -26.52
CA SER A 197 -16.28 3.35 -26.75
C SER A 197 -16.99 2.23 -27.52
N ASP A 198 -16.35 1.71 -28.55
CA ASP A 198 -16.89 0.61 -29.35
C ASP A 198 -17.06 -0.67 -28.51
N ALA A 199 -16.19 -0.86 -27.50
CA ALA A 199 -16.26 -1.96 -26.55
C ALA A 199 -17.09 -1.67 -25.29
N LEU A 200 -17.62 -0.44 -25.12
CA LEU A 200 -18.36 0.03 -23.94
C LEU A 200 -17.60 -0.10 -22.61
N LYS A 201 -16.27 -0.24 -22.65
CA LYS A 201 -15.41 -0.41 -21.47
C LYS A 201 -13.99 0.07 -21.72
N CYS A 202 -13.27 0.37 -20.66
CA CYS A 202 -11.84 0.66 -20.78
C CYS A 202 -11.09 -0.60 -21.24
N LEU A 203 -10.24 -0.46 -22.26
CA LEU A 203 -9.40 -1.52 -22.82
C LEU A 203 -7.91 -1.37 -22.44
N HIS A 204 -7.62 -0.55 -21.44
CA HIS A 204 -6.25 -0.42 -20.96
C HIS A 204 -5.89 -1.67 -20.14
N SER A 205 -4.79 -2.32 -20.48
CA SER A 205 -4.36 -3.57 -19.83
C SER A 205 -4.03 -3.37 -18.35
N ASN A 206 -3.48 -2.21 -18.01
CA ASN A 206 -3.16 -1.87 -16.63
C ASN A 206 -4.37 -1.18 -15.98
N ASN A 207 -5.10 -1.91 -15.13
CA ASN A 207 -6.31 -1.43 -14.48
C ASN A 207 -6.01 -0.24 -13.55
N PHE A 208 -4.90 -0.29 -12.81
CA PHE A 208 -4.56 0.72 -11.81
C PHE A 208 -4.18 2.07 -12.45
N TYR A 209 -3.33 2.05 -13.48
CA TYR A 209 -3.05 3.24 -14.30
C TYR A 209 -4.31 3.78 -14.98
N ALA A 210 -5.18 2.89 -15.47
CA ALA A 210 -6.41 3.29 -16.13
C ALA A 210 -7.37 4.05 -15.20
N ARG A 211 -7.24 3.94 -13.88
CA ARG A 211 -8.03 4.75 -12.91
C ARG A 211 -7.71 6.24 -12.99
N CYS A 212 -6.55 6.62 -13.52
CA CYS A 212 -6.18 8.02 -13.80
C CYS A 212 -6.89 8.58 -15.05
N CYS A 213 -7.48 7.73 -15.91
CA CYS A 213 -8.14 8.13 -17.15
C CYS A 213 -9.53 8.72 -16.89
N GLN A 214 -9.74 10.00 -17.18
CA GLN A 214 -11.05 10.63 -17.07
C GLN A 214 -12.07 10.05 -18.06
N TYR A 215 -11.64 9.67 -19.27
CA TYR A 215 -12.56 9.05 -20.22
C TYR A 215 -13.10 7.70 -19.73
N ARG A 216 -12.30 6.91 -18.99
CA ARG A 216 -12.78 5.67 -18.34
C ARG A 216 -13.95 5.96 -17.40
N LYS A 217 -13.85 7.01 -16.57
CA LYS A 217 -14.94 7.42 -15.65
C LYS A 217 -16.20 7.82 -16.41
N ASN A 218 -16.06 8.41 -17.59
CA ASN A 218 -17.20 8.71 -18.45
C ASN A 218 -17.85 7.42 -18.99
N LEU A 219 -17.05 6.48 -19.49
CA LEU A 219 -17.54 5.17 -19.95
C LEU A 219 -18.26 4.40 -18.85
N GLU A 220 -17.68 4.32 -17.65
CA GLU A 220 -18.28 3.64 -16.49
C GLU A 220 -19.59 4.31 -16.04
N ALA A 221 -19.75 5.62 -16.30
CA ALA A 221 -20.98 6.37 -16.07
C ALA A 221 -21.96 6.33 -17.26
N GLY A 222 -21.70 5.52 -18.29
CA GLY A 222 -22.55 5.42 -19.50
C GLY A 222 -22.51 6.65 -20.41
N ARG A 223 -21.52 7.55 -20.24
CA ARG A 223 -21.32 8.74 -21.07
C ARG A 223 -20.33 8.45 -22.18
N ILE A 224 -20.84 8.17 -23.37
CA ILE A 224 -20.03 7.73 -24.52
C ILE A 224 -20.00 8.83 -25.58
N PHE A 225 -18.82 9.38 -25.84
CA PHE A 225 -18.65 10.56 -26.71
C PHE A 225 -18.09 10.24 -28.11
N TYR A 226 -17.55 9.04 -28.31
CA TYR A 226 -16.85 8.63 -29.54
C TYR A 226 -17.30 7.24 -30.01
N GLY A 227 -16.83 6.82 -31.19
CA GLY A 227 -17.07 5.49 -31.72
C GLY A 227 -18.51 5.26 -32.20
N LYS A 228 -18.79 4.01 -32.59
CA LYS A 228 -20.10 3.58 -33.13
C LYS A 228 -21.22 3.59 -32.09
N ASN A 229 -20.86 3.49 -30.81
CA ASN A 229 -21.80 3.49 -29.69
C ASN A 229 -21.93 4.87 -29.02
N LYS A 230 -21.53 5.95 -29.69
CA LYS A 230 -21.66 7.31 -29.16
C LYS A 230 -23.12 7.60 -28.80
N ASN A 231 -23.33 8.27 -27.67
CA ASN A 231 -24.66 8.74 -27.28
C ASN A 231 -25.14 9.83 -28.25
N ASN A 232 -26.38 9.71 -28.72
CA ASN A 232 -27.04 10.81 -29.42
C ASN A 232 -27.34 11.88 -28.37
N GLY A 233 -26.71 13.05 -28.53
CA GLY A 233 -26.85 14.19 -27.60
C GLY A 233 -28.23 14.82 -27.64
#